data_AF-A0A6L7P9Z1-F1
#
_entry.id   AF-A0A6L7P9Z1-F1
#
_cell.length_a   1.000
_cell.length_b   1.000
_cell.length_c   1.000
_cell.angle_alpha   90.00
_cell.angle_beta   90.00
_cell.angle_gamma   90.00
#
_symmetry.space_group_name_H-M   'P 1'
#
loop_
_entity.id
_entity.type
_entity.pdbx_description
1 polymer ?
#
loop_
_entity_poly.entity_id
_entity_poly.type
_entity_poly.pdbx_seq_one_letter_code
_entity_poly.pdbx_strand_id
1 'polypeptide(L)'
;MTFTGADPEIVERAAALAAVARDEAEAIERERRLPDPLVESLRDAGLFHLWVPGELGGLDAGVGTFMEVVRTLAEGEAAAGWVVMIAAETNALAQWMPRETAEEIFGGDARPICVGTLNPPAGTLRPVAGGYVAEGQWPFGSGFPNA
;
A
#
# COMPACT_ATOMS: atom_id res chain seq x y z
N MET A 1 11.65 -4.39 -10.22
CA MET A 1 11.76 -2.94 -9.92
C MET A 1 12.80 -2.27 -10.81
N THR A 2 12.39 -1.32 -11.65
CA THR A 2 13.24 -0.59 -12.60
C THR A 2 13.43 0.87 -12.17
N PHE A 3 14.60 1.46 -12.46
CA PHE A 3 14.85 2.89 -12.27
C PHE A 3 14.53 3.63 -13.57
N THR A 4 13.32 4.18 -13.65
CA THR A 4 12.86 5.03 -14.76
C THR A 4 12.39 6.39 -14.22
N GLY A 5 12.25 7.37 -15.12
CA GLY A 5 11.60 8.64 -14.78
C GLY A 5 10.16 8.43 -14.31
N ALA A 6 9.59 9.46 -13.67
CA ALA A 6 8.22 9.42 -13.17
C ALA A 6 7.21 9.39 -14.32
N ASP A 7 6.21 8.51 -14.21
CA ASP A 7 5.05 8.48 -15.09
C ASP A 7 4.12 9.66 -14.74
N PRO A 8 3.94 10.63 -15.64
CA PRO A 8 3.16 11.83 -15.36
C PRO A 8 1.67 11.53 -15.12
N GLU A 9 1.10 10.50 -15.73
CA GLU A 9 -0.33 10.17 -15.56
C GLU A 9 -0.60 9.64 -14.15
N ILE A 10 0.29 8.78 -13.65
CA ILE A 10 0.17 8.25 -12.28
C ILE A 10 0.37 9.36 -11.24
N VAL A 11 1.32 10.27 -11.48
CA VAL A 11 1.56 11.43 -10.61
C VAL A 11 0.36 12.40 -10.60
N GLU A 12 -0.32 12.58 -11.74
CA GLU A 12 -1.53 13.41 -11.82
C GLU A 12 -2.67 12.83 -10.96
N ARG A 13 -2.86 11.50 -10.98
CA ARG A 13 -3.83 10.82 -10.08
C ARG A 13 -3.49 11.09 -8.61
N ALA A 14 -2.22 11.00 -8.25
CA ALA A 14 -1.76 11.30 -6.89
C ALA A 14 -2.00 12.77 -6.52
N ALA A 15 -1.77 13.72 -7.43
CA ALA A 15 -2.01 15.14 -7.20
C ALA A 15 -3.48 15.47 -6.94
N ALA A 16 -4.40 14.85 -7.69
CA ALA A 16 -5.84 14.98 -7.47
C ALA A 16 -6.25 14.49 -6.08
N LEU A 17 -5.73 13.34 -5.66
CA LEU A 17 -6.04 12.75 -4.35
C LEU A 17 -5.32 13.44 -3.19
N ALA A 18 -4.16 14.07 -3.43
CA ALA A 18 -3.48 14.91 -2.46
C ALA A 18 -4.30 16.15 -2.10
N ALA A 19 -5.04 16.72 -3.07
CA ALA A 19 -5.96 17.82 -2.80
C ALA A 19 -7.13 17.38 -1.91
N VAL A 20 -7.73 16.22 -2.21
CA VAL A 20 -8.80 15.63 -1.37
C VAL A 20 -8.29 15.32 0.04
N ALA A 21 -7.10 14.71 0.16
CA ALA A 21 -6.51 14.40 1.46
C ALA A 21 -6.22 15.65 2.29
N ARG A 22 -5.80 16.76 1.64
CA ARG A 22 -5.61 18.05 2.30
C ARG A 22 -6.91 18.59 2.87
N ASP A 23 -8.01 18.51 2.14
CA ASP A 23 -9.32 18.97 2.60
C ASP A 23 -9.85 18.13 3.77
N GLU A 24 -9.45 16.86 3.86
CA GLU A 24 -9.81 15.92 4.92
C GLU A 24 -8.82 15.91 6.11
N ALA A 25 -7.77 16.73 6.09
CA ALA A 25 -6.66 16.65 7.05
C ALA A 25 -7.10 16.74 8.53
N GLU A 26 -8.04 17.64 8.85
CA GLU A 26 -8.57 17.77 10.21
C GLU A 26 -9.38 16.53 10.64
N ALA A 27 -10.09 15.89 9.71
CA ALA A 27 -10.83 14.67 9.98
C ALA A 27 -9.88 13.48 10.18
N ILE A 28 -8.84 13.38 9.34
CA ILE A 28 -7.79 12.36 9.44
C ILE A 28 -7.11 12.42 10.82
N GLU A 29 -6.69 13.61 11.25
CA GLU A 29 -6.03 13.80 12.54
C GLU A 29 -6.96 13.43 13.72
N ARG A 30 -8.21 13.91 13.67
CA ARG A 30 -9.20 13.64 14.72
C ARG A 30 -9.55 12.15 14.83
N GLU A 31 -9.75 11.48 13.70
CA GLU A 31 -10.20 10.09 13.64
C GLU A 31 -9.04 9.09 13.69
N ARG A 32 -7.80 9.55 13.50
CA ARG A 32 -6.57 8.76 13.49
C ARG A 32 -6.59 7.64 12.44
N ARG A 33 -7.24 7.90 11.32
CA ARG A 33 -7.34 7.01 10.15
C ARG A 33 -7.70 7.83 8.91
N LEU A 34 -7.44 7.28 7.73
CA LEU A 34 -7.96 7.86 6.49
C LEU A 34 -9.48 7.63 6.38
N PRO A 35 -10.27 8.61 5.92
CA PRO A 35 -11.66 8.43 5.57
C PRO A 35 -11.83 7.35 4.50
N ASP A 36 -12.85 6.50 4.65
CA ASP A 36 -13.11 5.39 3.71
C ASP A 36 -13.27 5.86 2.25
N PRO A 37 -13.94 7.00 1.94
CA PRO A 37 -14.03 7.49 0.56
C PRO A 37 -12.66 7.85 -0.05
N LEU A 38 -11.72 8.37 0.75
CA LEU A 38 -10.37 8.66 0.30
C LEU A 38 -9.61 7.36 0.01
N VAL A 39 -9.76 6.36 0.87
CA VAL A 39 -9.14 5.04 0.69
C VAL A 39 -9.64 4.35 -0.59
N GLU A 40 -10.95 4.35 -0.84
CA GLU A 40 -11.51 3.82 -2.08
C GLU A 40 -10.94 4.55 -3.31
N SER A 41 -10.86 5.88 -3.25
CA SER A 41 -10.30 6.67 -4.35
C SER A 41 -8.81 6.37 -4.61
N LEU A 42 -8.02 6.15 -3.54
CA LEU A 42 -6.62 5.72 -3.64
C LEU A 42 -6.49 4.31 -4.24
N ARG A 43 -7.41 3.40 -3.88
CA ARG A 43 -7.46 2.03 -4.42
C ARG A 43 -7.84 2.02 -5.89
N ASP A 44 -8.86 2.78 -6.29
CA ASP A 44 -9.33 2.88 -7.67
C ASP A 44 -8.30 3.56 -8.57
N ALA A 45 -7.51 4.49 -8.04
CA ALA A 45 -6.38 5.07 -8.75
C ALA A 45 -5.17 4.11 -8.89
N GLY A 46 -5.20 2.96 -8.22
CA GLY A 46 -4.16 1.93 -8.22
C GLY A 46 -2.93 2.28 -7.37
N LEU A 47 -3.01 3.30 -6.51
CA LEU A 47 -1.82 3.82 -5.82
C LEU A 47 -1.30 2.89 -4.73
N PHE A 48 -2.14 2.00 -4.18
CA PHE A 48 -1.68 0.90 -3.31
C PHE A 48 -0.99 -0.23 -4.08
N HIS A 49 -1.14 -0.29 -5.39
CA HIS A 49 -0.66 -1.38 -6.26
C HIS A 49 0.43 -0.93 -7.22
N LEU A 50 1.16 0.14 -6.86
CA LEU A 50 2.25 0.71 -7.67
C LEU A 50 3.28 -0.34 -8.09
N TRP A 51 3.65 -1.25 -7.20
CA TRP A 51 4.67 -2.28 -7.45
C TRP A 51 4.11 -3.70 -7.58
N VAL A 52 2.80 -3.83 -7.73
CA VAL A 52 2.21 -5.12 -8.11
C VAL A 52 2.42 -5.31 -9.62
N PRO A 53 2.85 -6.49 -10.09
CA PRO A 53 2.98 -6.77 -11.52
C PRO A 53 1.69 -6.49 -12.30
N GLY A 54 1.80 -5.97 -13.51
CA GLY A 54 0.64 -5.66 -14.36
C GLY A 54 -0.23 -6.88 -14.71
N GLU A 55 0.39 -8.06 -14.82
CA GLU A 55 -0.31 -9.34 -14.98
C GLU A 55 -1.19 -9.75 -13.77
N LEU A 56 -0.96 -9.12 -12.61
CA LEU A 56 -1.77 -9.25 -11.40
C LEU A 56 -2.64 -8.00 -11.16
N GLY A 57 -2.80 -7.14 -12.17
CA GLY A 57 -3.64 -5.93 -12.09
C GLY A 57 -2.99 -4.73 -11.40
N GLY A 58 -1.68 -4.75 -11.17
CA GLY A 58 -0.94 -3.60 -10.64
C GLY A 58 -0.43 -2.64 -11.72
N LEU A 59 0.32 -1.62 -11.30
CA LEU A 59 0.85 -0.58 -12.21
C LEU A 59 2.27 -0.85 -12.71
N ASP A 60 2.98 -1.84 -12.13
CA ASP A 60 4.40 -2.15 -12.42
C ASP A 60 5.29 -0.90 -12.53
N ALA A 61 5.06 0.05 -11.62
CA ALA A 61 5.65 1.37 -11.65
C ALA A 61 7.16 1.33 -11.32
N GLY A 62 7.93 2.17 -12.00
CA GLY A 62 9.33 2.40 -11.67
C GLY A 62 9.51 3.16 -10.34
N VAL A 63 10.73 3.11 -9.78
CA VAL A 63 11.06 3.80 -8.51
C VAL A 63 10.81 5.30 -8.60
N GLY A 64 11.08 5.94 -9.74
CA GLY A 64 10.86 7.38 -9.94
C GLY A 64 9.38 7.76 -9.79
N THR A 65 8.47 6.98 -10.38
CA THR A 65 7.02 7.18 -10.23
C THR A 65 6.58 7.03 -8.78
N PHE A 66 7.02 5.96 -8.10
CA PHE A 66 6.67 5.74 -6.71
C PHE A 66 7.11 6.91 -5.81
N MET A 67 8.36 7.37 -5.95
CA MET A 67 8.89 8.46 -5.13
C MET A 67 8.10 9.75 -5.33
N GLU A 68 7.75 10.10 -6.57
CA GLU A 68 6.94 11.28 -6.84
C GLU A 68 5.49 11.11 -6.33
N VAL A 69 4.86 9.94 -6.48
CA VAL A 69 3.52 9.68 -5.93
C VAL A 69 3.49 9.86 -4.41
N VAL A 70 4.42 9.23 -3.69
CA VAL A 70 4.50 9.31 -2.23
C VAL A 70 4.75 10.76 -1.80
N ARG A 71 5.68 11.45 -2.46
CA ARG A 71 5.96 12.87 -2.21
C ARG A 71 4.72 13.73 -2.43
N THR A 72 4.04 13.60 -3.58
CA THR A 72 2.87 14.40 -3.93
C THR A 72 1.73 14.20 -2.94
N LEU A 73 1.45 12.97 -2.53
CA LEU A 73 0.45 12.69 -1.50
C LEU A 73 0.84 13.30 -0.16
N ALA A 74 2.11 13.16 0.25
CA ALA A 74 2.61 13.71 1.51
C ALA A 74 2.60 15.25 1.54
N GLU A 75 2.72 15.93 0.39
CA GLU A 75 2.52 17.39 0.26
C GLU A 75 1.06 17.82 0.46
N GLY A 76 0.10 16.90 0.26
CA GLY A 76 -1.32 17.09 0.58
C GLY A 76 -1.62 16.76 2.05
N GLU A 77 -1.31 15.53 2.45
CA GLU A 77 -1.48 15.02 3.81
C GLU A 77 -0.47 13.88 4.05
N ALA A 78 0.28 13.98 5.16
CA ALA A 78 1.43 13.12 5.42
C ALA A 78 1.03 11.66 5.72
N ALA A 79 -0.08 11.43 6.44
CA ALA A 79 -0.55 10.09 6.74
C ALA A 79 -1.02 9.35 5.48
N ALA A 80 -1.66 10.04 4.53
CA ALA A 80 -2.07 9.49 3.24
C ALA A 80 -0.85 9.02 2.43
N GLY A 81 0.18 9.87 2.32
CA GLY A 81 1.45 9.50 1.69
C GLY A 81 2.10 8.28 2.36
N TRP A 82 2.12 8.25 3.70
CA TRP A 82 2.68 7.15 4.49
C TRP A 82 1.93 5.83 4.30
N VAL A 83 0.59 5.86 4.34
CA VAL A 83 -0.24 4.66 4.15
C VAL A 83 -0.08 4.10 2.74
N VAL A 84 -0.04 4.94 1.70
CA VAL A 84 0.21 4.50 0.33
C VAL A 84 1.59 3.88 0.18
N MET A 85 2.63 4.51 0.76
CA MET A 85 3.99 3.99 0.76
C MET A 85 4.07 2.58 1.36
N ILE A 86 3.53 2.40 2.58
CA ILE A 86 3.54 1.10 3.28
C ILE A 86 2.76 0.04 2.52
N ALA A 87 1.58 0.38 1.99
CA ALA A 87 0.77 -0.56 1.23
C ALA A 87 1.46 -0.98 -0.07
N ALA A 88 2.02 -0.04 -0.83
CA ALA A 88 2.75 -0.34 -2.06
C ALA A 88 4.01 -1.20 -1.81
N GLU A 89 4.76 -0.90 -0.74
CA GLU A 89 5.91 -1.70 -0.31
C GLU A 89 5.51 -3.12 0.10
N THR A 90 4.44 -3.26 0.89
CA THR A 90 3.96 -4.56 1.35
C THR A 90 3.38 -5.37 0.19
N ASN A 91 2.61 -4.73 -0.69
CA ASN A 91 2.05 -5.36 -1.89
C ASN A 91 3.14 -5.78 -2.89
N ALA A 92 4.31 -5.14 -2.89
CA ALA A 92 5.45 -5.56 -3.71
C ALA A 92 5.94 -6.97 -3.38
N LEU A 93 5.58 -7.52 -2.20
CA LEU A 93 5.85 -8.92 -1.87
C LEU A 93 5.31 -9.90 -2.93
N ALA A 94 4.27 -9.51 -3.69
CA ALA A 94 3.77 -10.27 -4.83
C ALA A 94 4.88 -10.69 -5.82
N GLN A 95 5.95 -9.92 -5.95
CA GLN A 95 7.08 -10.22 -6.84
C GLN A 95 7.97 -11.37 -6.34
N TRP A 96 7.92 -11.71 -5.05
CA TRP A 96 8.77 -12.74 -4.45
C TRP A 96 8.00 -13.99 -3.98
N MET A 97 6.67 -13.97 -4.07
CA MET A 97 5.84 -15.14 -3.75
C MET A 97 5.83 -16.15 -4.91
N PRO A 98 5.52 -17.44 -4.65
CA PRO A 98 5.12 -18.36 -5.71
C PRO A 98 3.95 -17.77 -6.51
N ARG A 99 3.96 -17.95 -7.84
CA ARG A 99 2.95 -17.38 -8.75
C ARG A 99 1.52 -17.68 -8.30
N GLU A 100 1.23 -18.93 -7.96
CA GLU A 100 -0.10 -19.36 -7.53
C GLU A 100 -0.57 -18.61 -6.27
N THR A 101 0.34 -18.35 -5.32
CA THR A 101 0.07 -17.56 -4.12
C THR A 101 -0.15 -16.09 -4.43
N ALA A 102 0.64 -15.52 -5.35
CA ALA A 102 0.46 -14.12 -5.76
C ALA A 102 -0.86 -13.93 -6.51
N GLU A 103 -1.24 -14.88 -7.38
CA GLU A 103 -2.53 -14.89 -8.08
C GLU A 103 -3.72 -15.06 -7.11
N GLU A 104 -3.57 -15.88 -6.06
CA GLU A 104 -4.60 -16.04 -5.02
C GLU A 104 -4.86 -14.73 -4.26
N ILE A 105 -3.82 -13.95 -3.96
CA ILE A 105 -3.93 -12.73 -3.14
C ILE A 105 -4.29 -11.51 -3.99
N PHE A 106 -3.63 -11.33 -5.14
CA PHE A 106 -3.70 -10.11 -5.95
C PHE A 106 -4.47 -10.28 -7.25
N GLY A 107 -4.76 -11.51 -7.68
CA GLY A 107 -5.42 -11.78 -8.96
C GLY A 107 -6.87 -11.28 -9.02
N GLY A 108 -7.34 -11.08 -10.26
CA GLY A 108 -8.71 -10.61 -10.52
C GLY A 108 -8.95 -9.18 -10.03
N ASP A 109 -10.10 -8.96 -9.38
CA ASP A 109 -10.54 -7.64 -8.91
C ASP A 109 -10.23 -7.37 -7.42
N ALA A 110 -9.43 -8.23 -6.76
CA ALA A 110 -9.29 -8.24 -5.30
C ALA A 110 -8.67 -6.96 -4.70
N ARG A 111 -7.78 -6.29 -5.44
CA ARG A 111 -7.09 -5.02 -5.07
C ARG A 111 -6.85 -4.85 -3.55
N PRO A 112 -6.16 -5.80 -2.88
CA PRO A 112 -5.99 -5.76 -1.43
C PRO A 112 -5.07 -4.62 -0.97
N ILE A 113 -5.28 -4.13 0.24
CA ILE A 113 -4.37 -3.20 0.92
C ILE A 113 -3.62 -4.00 1.99
N CYS A 114 -2.45 -4.53 1.66
CA CYS A 114 -1.67 -5.26 2.65
C CYS A 114 -0.94 -4.30 3.58
N VAL A 115 -0.99 -4.59 4.88
CA VAL A 115 -0.27 -3.85 5.91
C VAL A 115 0.86 -4.71 6.45
N GLY A 116 2.08 -4.20 6.36
CA GLY A 116 3.29 -4.84 6.84
C GLY A 116 3.89 -4.09 8.03
N THR A 117 4.53 -4.84 8.94
CA THR A 117 5.41 -4.29 9.97
C THR A 117 6.56 -5.25 10.21
N LEU A 118 7.77 -4.71 10.29
CA LEU A 118 9.01 -5.46 10.47
C LEU A 118 9.75 -4.93 11.70
N ASN A 119 9.07 -4.96 12.85
CA ASN A 119 9.61 -4.47 14.13
C ASN A 119 9.83 -5.61 15.13
N PRO A 120 11.08 -5.93 15.49
CA PRO A 120 11.39 -6.87 16.56
C PRO A 120 10.98 -6.34 17.95
N PRO A 121 10.57 -7.22 18.90
CA PRO A 121 10.41 -8.65 18.74
C PRO A 121 9.16 -9.01 17.93
N ALA A 122 9.36 -9.76 16.85
CA ALA A 122 8.28 -10.37 16.09
C ALA A 122 7.73 -11.55 16.90
N GLY A 123 6.44 -11.87 16.72
CA GLY A 123 5.79 -13.01 17.35
C GLY A 123 6.54 -14.34 17.18
N THR A 124 6.11 -15.35 17.92
CA THR A 124 6.64 -16.72 17.81
C THR A 124 6.01 -17.45 16.63
N LEU A 125 6.81 -18.31 15.98
CA LEU A 125 6.35 -19.23 14.96
C LEU A 125 6.52 -20.67 15.47
N ARG A 126 5.43 -21.40 15.64
CA ARG A 126 5.44 -22.81 16.04
C ARG A 126 5.15 -23.71 14.84
N PRO A 127 6.04 -24.65 14.47
CA PRO A 127 5.79 -25.56 13.36
C PRO A 127 4.61 -26.49 13.66
N VAL A 128 3.82 -26.77 12.62
CA VAL A 128 2.72 -27.74 12.61
C VAL A 128 2.76 -28.54 11.30
N ALA A 129 1.98 -29.62 11.21
CA ALA A 129 1.83 -30.33 9.94
C ALA A 129 1.26 -29.37 8.88
N GLY A 130 2.01 -29.14 7.80
CA GLY A 130 1.60 -28.26 6.70
C GLY A 130 1.91 -26.77 6.87
N GLY A 131 2.59 -26.32 7.94
CA GLY A 131 2.96 -24.92 8.07
C GLY A 131 3.38 -24.48 9.48
N TYR A 132 2.98 -23.26 9.85
CA TYR A 132 3.32 -22.62 11.12
C TYR A 132 2.08 -21.97 11.74
N VAL A 133 2.04 -21.95 13.07
CA VAL A 133 1.13 -21.12 13.85
C VAL A 133 1.92 -19.89 14.33
N ALA A 134 1.44 -18.70 13.98
CA ALA A 134 2.01 -17.44 14.43
C ALA A 134 1.26 -16.92 15.67
N GLU A 135 2.00 -16.53 16.71
CA GLU A 135 1.43 -15.94 17.92
C GLU A 135 2.30 -14.77 18.38
N GLY A 136 1.73 -13.59 18.51
CA GLY A 136 2.46 -12.40 18.96
C GLY A 136 1.65 -11.12 18.85
N GLN A 137 2.32 -10.01 19.12
CA GLN A 137 1.81 -8.67 18.89
C GLN A 137 2.76 -7.93 17.96
N TRP A 138 2.21 -7.32 16.92
CA TRP A 138 2.95 -6.60 15.90
C TRP A 138 2.53 -5.13 15.93
N PRO A 139 3.25 -4.25 16.62
CA PRO A 139 2.92 -2.83 16.67
C PRO A 139 3.22 -2.14 15.33
N PHE A 140 2.64 -0.95 15.14
CA PHE A 140 2.80 -0.11 13.94
C PHE A 140 2.25 -0.74 12.65
N GLY A 141 1.01 -1.24 12.70
CA GLY A 141 0.23 -1.54 11.49
C GLY A 141 -0.28 -0.25 10.83
N SER A 142 0.60 0.52 10.19
CA SER A 142 0.21 1.73 9.48
C SER A 142 -0.80 1.43 8.38
N GLY A 143 -1.95 2.11 8.41
CA GLY A 143 -3.06 1.83 7.49
C GLY A 143 -3.94 0.64 7.87
N PHE A 144 -3.70 -0.04 9.00
CA PHE A 144 -4.51 -1.18 9.45
C PHE A 144 -6.02 -0.93 9.52
N PRO A 145 -6.52 0.24 9.96
CA PRO A 145 -7.96 0.53 9.92
C PRO A 145 -8.57 0.55 8.51
N ASN A 146 -7.73 0.63 7.47
CA ASN A 146 -8.12 0.77 6.07
C ASN A 146 -7.85 -0.50 5.25
N ALA A 147 -7.26 -1.54 5.87
CA ALA A 147 -6.80 -2.77 5.24
C ALA A 147 -7.92 -3.79 5.01
#